data_AF-A0A428YPS5-F1
#
_entry.id   AF-A0A428YPS5-F1
#
_cell.length_a   1.000
_cell.length_b   1.000
_cell.length_c   1.000
_cell.angle_alpha   90.00
_cell.angle_beta   90.00
_cell.angle_gamma   90.00
#
_symmetry.space_group_name_H-M   'P 1'
#
loop_
_entity.id
_entity.type
_entity.pdbx_description
1 polymer ?
#
loop_
_entity_poly.entity_id
_entity_poly.type
_entity_poly.pdbx_seq_one_letter_code
_entity_poly.pdbx_strand_id
1 'polypeptide(L)'
;MDLPINPPVKPMLAKPVADIPAGQLYEPKWDGFRSIIFRDGAEVEIGSRNEKPMTRYFPEVVEAVLANFPARAVIDGEIIVADTGRNTLDFEALQQRIHPAASRVKLLSEQTPAGFVAFDLLALGDEDLTTLPFAERRARLVECLADAKPPVYVTPATDDLATARRWFAQFEGAGLDGLIAKGKELGYEPDKRVMTKIKHKRTADCVVAGYRVHKSGENRIGSLLLGLYDERDVLVSVGVIGSFSMAVREELFTEMQQLVTTFEGHPWNWAAHEQGERTPRKNEVSRWNNGKDLSFVPLRPERVVEVRYDYMEGLRFRHTAQFERWRPDREPASCTYQQLERPVRFQLADVLTSH
;
A
#
# COMPACT_ATOMS: atom_id res chain seq x y z
N MET A 1 -19.47 -17.11 16.57
CA MET A 1 -19.27 -15.87 17.33
C MET A 1 -20.61 -15.26 17.71
N ASP A 2 -20.71 -14.83 18.97
CA ASP A 2 -21.80 -14.02 19.52
C ASP A 2 -21.19 -12.79 20.22
N LEU A 3 -20.85 -11.79 19.40
CA LEU A 3 -20.29 -10.51 19.85
C LEU A 3 -21.33 -9.40 19.66
N PRO A 4 -21.20 -8.28 20.41
CA PRO A 4 -22.03 -7.09 20.18
C PRO A 4 -21.94 -6.57 18.74
N ILE A 5 -20.80 -6.85 18.07
CA ILE A 5 -20.56 -6.57 16.67
C ILE A 5 -20.04 -7.84 16.00
N ASN A 6 -20.82 -8.39 15.07
CA ASN A 6 -20.47 -9.61 14.35
C ASN A 6 -19.90 -9.29 12.96
N PRO A 7 -19.02 -10.16 12.41
CA PRO A 7 -18.57 -10.03 11.04
C PRO A 7 -19.72 -10.23 10.02
N PRO A 8 -19.68 -9.58 8.85
CA PRO A 8 -18.65 -8.63 8.41
C PRO A 8 -18.89 -7.20 8.91
N VAL A 9 -17.83 -6.52 9.35
CA VAL A 9 -17.82 -5.07 9.60
C VAL A 9 -16.99 -4.40 8.51
N LYS A 10 -17.57 -3.39 7.86
CA LYS A 10 -16.82 -2.60 6.88
C LYS A 10 -15.86 -1.63 7.58
N PRO A 11 -14.61 -1.51 7.12
CA PRO A 11 -13.66 -0.57 7.73
C PRO A 11 -14.09 0.89 7.55
N MET A 12 -13.91 1.73 8.58
CA MET A 12 -14.06 3.19 8.48
C MET A 12 -12.94 3.78 7.61
N LEU A 13 -13.23 4.71 6.69
CA LEU A 13 -12.30 5.14 5.65
C LEU A 13 -11.71 6.54 5.88
N ALA A 14 -10.61 6.83 5.18
CA ALA A 14 -9.94 8.12 5.20
C ALA A 14 -9.98 8.82 3.83
N LYS A 15 -10.10 10.16 3.85
CA LYS A 15 -9.91 11.04 2.69
C LYS A 15 -8.49 11.63 2.65
N PRO A 16 -7.85 11.75 1.48
CA PRO A 16 -6.55 12.39 1.39
C PRO A 16 -6.65 13.89 1.69
N VAL A 17 -5.67 14.42 2.41
CA VAL A 17 -5.45 15.87 2.60
C VAL A 17 -3.98 16.18 2.38
N ALA A 18 -3.67 17.43 2.00
CA ALA A 18 -2.31 17.86 1.71
C ALA A 18 -1.49 18.11 2.99
N ASP A 19 -2.10 18.76 3.97
CA ASP A 19 -1.43 19.18 5.20
C ASP A 19 -1.96 18.42 6.42
N ILE A 20 -1.13 18.31 7.45
CA ILE A 20 -1.51 17.72 8.75
C ILE A 20 -2.53 18.65 9.43
N PRO A 21 -3.81 18.23 9.58
CA PRO A 21 -4.85 19.07 10.16
C PRO A 21 -4.60 19.22 11.66
N ALA A 22 -4.69 20.43 12.23
CA ALA A 22 -4.49 20.65 13.67
C ALA A 22 -5.63 20.07 14.53
N GLY A 23 -5.34 19.79 15.81
CA GLY A 23 -6.35 19.40 16.82
C GLY A 23 -6.89 17.97 16.67
N GLN A 24 -6.15 17.08 16.01
CA GLN A 24 -6.51 15.67 15.83
C GLN A 24 -5.54 14.75 16.57
N LEU A 25 -5.91 13.48 16.71
CA LEU A 25 -4.98 12.41 17.07
C LEU A 25 -4.34 11.87 15.79
N TYR A 26 -3.02 11.77 15.81
CA TYR A 26 -2.19 11.33 14.69
C TYR A 26 -1.57 9.98 14.99
N GLU A 27 -1.65 9.07 14.03
CA GLU A 27 -1.05 7.74 14.08
C GLU A 27 -0.24 7.50 12.79
N PRO A 28 0.85 6.71 12.84
CA PRO A 28 1.51 6.23 11.64
C PRO A 28 0.55 5.55 10.69
N LYS A 29 0.68 5.83 9.40
CA LYS A 29 -0.04 5.10 8.36
C LYS A 29 0.72 3.83 8.01
N TRP A 30 0.32 2.74 8.64
CA TRP A 30 0.81 1.39 8.38
C TRP A 30 0.52 0.92 6.95
N ASP A 31 1.41 0.09 6.43
CA ASP A 31 1.35 -0.46 5.09
C ASP A 31 1.31 -1.98 5.14
N GLY A 32 0.10 -2.52 5.14
CA GLY A 32 -0.13 -3.95 5.24
C GLY A 32 -1.51 -4.35 4.71
N PHE A 33 -2.13 -5.30 5.40
CA PHE A 33 -3.51 -5.67 5.16
C PHE A 33 -4.39 -5.26 6.34
N ARG A 34 -5.11 -4.16 6.16
CA ARG A 34 -6.16 -3.74 7.08
C ARG A 34 -7.14 -4.88 7.35
N SER A 35 -7.27 -5.23 8.63
CA SER A 35 -8.02 -6.37 9.11
C SER A 35 -8.75 -6.03 10.40
N ILE A 36 -10.04 -6.33 10.45
CA ILE A 36 -10.81 -6.29 11.69
C ILE A 36 -10.82 -7.70 12.24
N ILE A 37 -10.25 -7.87 13.43
CA ILE A 37 -10.14 -9.17 14.09
C ILE A 37 -11.22 -9.29 15.15
N PHE A 38 -12.00 -10.35 15.04
CA PHE A 38 -13.05 -10.74 15.97
C PHE A 38 -12.52 -11.91 16.78
N ARG A 39 -12.60 -11.82 18.11
CA ARG A 39 -12.31 -12.94 19.01
C ARG A 39 -13.50 -13.16 19.93
N ASP A 40 -13.94 -14.42 20.01
CA ASP A 40 -14.97 -14.88 20.93
C ASP A 40 -14.55 -16.21 21.57
N GLY A 41 -14.00 -16.12 22.78
CA GLY A 41 -13.34 -17.23 23.48
C GLY A 41 -12.12 -17.75 22.70
N ALA A 42 -12.27 -18.96 22.15
CA ALA A 42 -11.27 -19.64 21.33
C ALA A 42 -11.50 -19.45 19.82
N GLU A 43 -12.63 -18.86 19.41
CA GLU A 43 -12.94 -18.58 18.01
C GLU A 43 -12.28 -17.25 17.59
N VAL A 44 -11.58 -17.24 16.47
CA VAL A 44 -10.95 -16.04 15.88
C VAL A 44 -11.30 -15.96 14.41
N GLU A 45 -11.72 -14.77 13.98
CA GLU A 45 -12.02 -14.45 12.59
C GLU A 45 -11.30 -13.17 12.20
N ILE A 46 -10.63 -13.21 11.05
CA ILE A 46 -9.94 -12.07 10.47
C ILE A 46 -10.76 -11.61 9.26
N GLY A 47 -11.48 -10.52 9.45
CA GLY A 47 -12.25 -9.86 8.39
C GLY A 47 -11.34 -9.02 7.50
N SER A 48 -11.49 -9.14 6.18
CA SER A 48 -10.79 -8.29 5.22
C SER A 48 -11.61 -7.10 4.77
N ARG A 49 -10.93 -6.09 4.20
CA ARG A 49 -11.56 -4.95 3.54
C ARG A 49 -12.60 -5.31 2.45
N ASN A 50 -12.47 -6.48 1.82
CA ASN A 50 -13.38 -6.96 0.76
C ASN A 50 -14.31 -8.08 1.25
N GLU A 51 -14.53 -8.19 2.56
CA GLU A 51 -15.48 -9.14 3.20
C GLU A 51 -15.15 -10.63 2.94
N LYS A 52 -13.95 -10.93 2.42
CA LYS A 52 -13.44 -12.31 2.33
C LYS A 52 -12.71 -12.69 3.62
N PRO A 53 -13.03 -13.83 4.25
CA PRO A 53 -12.29 -14.30 5.42
C PRO A 53 -10.80 -14.45 5.12
N MET A 54 -9.95 -13.82 5.94
CA MET A 54 -8.50 -13.90 5.83
C MET A 54 -7.89 -14.90 6.81
N THR A 55 -8.67 -15.41 7.76
CA THR A 55 -8.23 -16.27 8.87
C THR A 55 -7.28 -17.39 8.45
N ARG A 56 -7.64 -18.13 7.38
CA ARG A 56 -6.84 -19.27 6.91
C ARG A 56 -5.43 -18.93 6.41
N TYR A 57 -5.15 -17.66 6.11
CA TYR A 57 -3.87 -17.22 5.56
C TYR A 57 -2.87 -16.79 6.64
N PHE A 58 -3.34 -16.60 7.88
CA PHE A 58 -2.54 -16.07 8.99
C PHE A 58 -2.72 -16.90 10.27
N PRO A 59 -2.40 -18.20 10.25
CA PRO A 59 -2.51 -19.05 11.44
C PRO A 59 -1.71 -18.52 12.64
N GLU A 60 -0.53 -17.93 12.40
CA GLU A 60 0.29 -17.34 13.45
C GLU A 60 -0.34 -16.09 14.07
N VAL A 61 -1.12 -15.33 13.30
CA VAL A 61 -1.86 -14.17 13.83
C VAL A 61 -3.03 -14.65 14.67
N VAL A 62 -3.69 -15.76 14.29
CA VAL A 62 -4.73 -16.38 15.12
C VAL A 62 -4.16 -16.82 16.48
N GLU A 63 -3.01 -17.48 16.48
CA GLU A 63 -2.32 -17.87 17.72
C GLU A 63 -1.93 -16.65 18.57
N ALA A 64 -1.38 -15.62 17.94
CA ALA A 64 -1.02 -14.38 18.63
C ALA A 64 -2.25 -13.65 19.22
N VAL A 65 -3.37 -13.63 18.50
CA VAL A 65 -4.64 -13.07 18.98
C VAL A 65 -5.16 -13.83 20.19
N LEU A 66 -5.14 -15.17 20.16
CA LEU A 66 -5.56 -16.00 21.29
C LEU A 66 -4.70 -15.79 22.54
N ALA A 67 -3.41 -15.52 22.35
CA ALA A 67 -2.47 -15.26 23.44
C ALA A 67 -2.58 -13.83 24.02
N ASN A 68 -2.92 -12.83 23.21
CA ASN A 68 -2.76 -11.41 23.58
C ASN A 68 -4.05 -10.61 23.71
N PHE A 69 -5.14 -11.00 23.03
CA PHE A 69 -6.39 -10.23 23.12
C PHE A 69 -7.17 -10.59 24.39
N PRO A 70 -8.11 -9.73 24.82
CA PRO A 70 -9.20 -10.14 25.70
C PRO A 70 -10.00 -11.30 25.06
N ALA A 71 -10.60 -12.15 25.89
CA ALA A 71 -11.34 -13.32 25.40
C ALA A 71 -12.50 -12.96 24.46
N ARG A 72 -13.09 -11.77 24.60
CA ARG A 72 -14.17 -11.26 23.74
C ARG A 72 -13.86 -9.83 23.35
N ALA A 73 -13.47 -9.61 22.09
CA ALA A 73 -13.08 -8.30 21.59
C ALA A 73 -13.18 -8.20 20.05
N VAL A 74 -13.40 -6.99 19.55
CA VAL A 74 -13.33 -6.65 18.12
C VAL A 74 -12.35 -5.49 17.94
N ILE A 75 -11.24 -5.73 17.24
CA ILE A 75 -10.13 -4.77 17.11
C ILE A 75 -9.84 -4.52 15.63
N ASP A 76 -9.79 -3.24 15.23
CA ASP A 76 -9.37 -2.81 13.90
C ASP A 76 -7.87 -2.50 13.91
N GLY A 77 -7.16 -2.99 12.90
CA GLY A 77 -5.71 -2.90 12.82
C GLY A 77 -5.16 -3.26 11.46
N GLU A 78 -3.85 -3.37 11.39
CA GLU A 78 -3.10 -3.71 10.18
C GLU A 78 -2.31 -5.00 10.42
N ILE A 79 -2.50 -6.00 9.56
CA ILE A 79 -1.58 -7.15 9.50
C ILE A 79 -0.36 -6.74 8.70
N ILE A 80 0.83 -6.94 9.27
CA ILE A 80 2.11 -6.54 8.69
C ILE A 80 3.06 -7.73 8.62
N VAL A 81 4.05 -7.67 7.73
CA VAL A 81 5.26 -8.51 7.82
C VAL A 81 6.44 -7.55 7.97
N ALA A 82 7.28 -7.80 8.97
CA ALA A 82 8.49 -7.03 9.20
C ALA A 82 9.69 -7.74 8.56
N ASP A 83 10.53 -7.00 7.84
CA ASP A 83 11.88 -7.42 7.49
C ASP A 83 12.83 -6.95 8.59
N THR A 84 13.25 -7.87 9.45
CA THR A 84 14.15 -7.58 10.56
C THR A 84 15.58 -7.26 10.10
N GLY A 85 16.00 -7.71 8.92
CA GLY A 85 17.31 -7.40 8.36
C GLY A 85 17.38 -5.98 7.80
N ARG A 86 16.28 -5.50 7.21
CA ARG A 86 16.16 -4.12 6.68
C ARG A 86 15.53 -3.13 7.65
N ASN A 87 14.93 -3.59 8.75
CA ASN A 87 14.14 -2.80 9.69
C ASN A 87 12.98 -2.03 9.00
N THR A 88 12.31 -2.67 8.05
CA THR A 88 11.18 -2.10 7.28
C THR A 88 10.00 -3.07 7.22
N LEU A 89 8.81 -2.59 6.86
CA LEU A 89 7.72 -3.50 6.46
C LEU A 89 8.01 -4.13 5.10
N ASP A 90 7.74 -5.44 4.98
CA ASP A 90 7.85 -6.21 3.75
C ASP A 90 6.45 -6.55 3.21
N PHE A 91 5.93 -5.62 2.42
CA PHE A 91 4.62 -5.80 1.79
C PHE A 91 4.62 -6.92 0.73
N GLU A 92 5.75 -7.15 0.04
CA GLU A 92 5.84 -8.20 -0.97
C GLU A 92 5.71 -9.58 -0.30
N ALA A 93 6.44 -9.81 0.79
CA ALA A 93 6.31 -11.00 1.61
C ALA A 93 4.87 -11.17 2.12
N LEU A 94 4.24 -10.09 2.59
CA LEU A 94 2.83 -10.09 3.00
C LEU A 94 1.88 -10.48 1.85
N GLN A 95 2.12 -10.02 0.62
CA GLN A 95 1.31 -10.41 -0.54
C GLN A 95 1.41 -11.89 -0.88
N GLN A 96 2.58 -12.51 -0.67
CA GLN A 96 2.76 -13.95 -0.91
C GLN A 96 1.94 -14.82 0.04
N ARG A 97 1.41 -14.26 1.15
CA ARG A 97 0.58 -14.97 2.14
C ARG A 97 -0.76 -15.43 1.60
N ILE A 98 -1.33 -14.71 0.64
CA ILE A 98 -2.64 -15.04 0.06
C ILE A 98 -2.47 -16.16 -0.98
N HIS A 99 -2.16 -17.35 -0.48
CA HIS A 99 -1.83 -18.52 -1.29
C HIS A 99 -2.96 -19.58 -1.26
N PRO A 100 -3.33 -20.20 -2.40
CA PRO A 100 -4.33 -21.26 -2.43
C PRO A 100 -3.93 -22.49 -1.60
N ALA A 101 -2.68 -22.94 -1.73
CA ALA A 101 -2.18 -24.11 -1.01
C ALA A 101 -1.89 -23.80 0.47
N ALA A 102 -2.58 -24.50 1.38
CA ALA A 102 -2.42 -24.36 2.83
C ALA A 102 -1.01 -24.72 3.32
N SER A 103 -0.34 -25.68 2.69
CA SER A 103 1.05 -26.04 3.02
C SER A 103 2.02 -24.87 2.79
N ARG A 104 1.81 -24.09 1.73
CA ARG A 104 2.62 -22.89 1.46
C ARG A 104 2.33 -21.77 2.44
N VAL A 105 1.07 -21.59 2.85
CA VAL A 105 0.70 -20.64 3.90
C VAL A 105 1.43 -21.00 5.20
N LYS A 106 1.35 -22.27 5.62
CA LYS A 106 2.02 -22.75 6.85
C LYS A 106 3.55 -22.56 6.79
N LEU A 107 4.16 -22.87 5.66
CA LEU A 107 5.60 -22.64 5.49
C LEU A 107 5.96 -21.14 5.63
N LEU A 108 5.18 -20.26 5.01
CA LEU A 108 5.42 -18.81 5.08
C LEU A 108 5.10 -18.21 6.46
N SER A 109 4.18 -18.79 7.24
CA SER A 109 3.94 -18.39 8.63
C SER A 109 5.12 -18.66 9.54
N GLU A 110 5.91 -19.69 9.24
CA GLU A 110 7.12 -20.01 9.99
C GLU A 110 8.34 -19.20 9.52
N GLN A 111 8.45 -18.94 8.21
CA GLN A 111 9.60 -18.25 7.62
C GLN A 111 9.53 -16.72 7.72
N THR A 112 8.35 -16.16 7.52
CA THR A 112 8.08 -14.71 7.50
C THR A 112 6.79 -14.45 8.29
N PRO A 113 6.83 -14.59 9.63
CA PRO A 113 5.65 -14.48 10.46
C PRO A 113 5.05 -13.07 10.37
N ALA A 114 3.72 -13.01 10.23
CA ALA A 114 3.01 -11.74 10.27
C ALA A 114 2.78 -11.28 11.72
N GLY A 115 2.71 -9.96 11.89
CA GLY A 115 2.26 -9.31 13.13
C GLY A 115 0.99 -8.51 12.92
N PHE A 116 0.43 -8.00 14.02
CA PHE A 116 -0.78 -7.19 14.01
C PHE A 116 -0.55 -5.89 14.78
N VAL A 117 -0.82 -4.76 14.14
CA VAL A 117 -0.78 -3.44 14.77
C VAL A 117 -2.21 -2.92 14.94
N ALA A 118 -2.69 -2.91 16.18
CA ALA A 118 -4.01 -2.42 16.56
C ALA A 118 -4.08 -0.89 16.59
N PHE A 119 -5.17 -0.32 16.07
CA PHE A 119 -5.37 1.14 16.06
C PHE A 119 -6.80 1.60 16.40
N ASP A 120 -7.77 0.71 16.57
CA ASP A 120 -9.10 1.04 17.09
C ASP A 120 -9.74 -0.17 17.78
N LEU A 121 -10.60 0.07 18.77
CA LEU A 121 -11.33 -0.96 19.53
C LEU A 121 -12.82 -0.76 19.32
N LEU A 122 -13.50 -1.75 18.72
CA LEU A 122 -14.90 -1.65 18.33
C LEU A 122 -15.83 -2.30 19.34
N ALA A 123 -15.40 -3.37 20.00
CA ALA A 123 -16.16 -4.01 21.07
C ALA A 123 -15.22 -4.65 22.10
N LEU A 124 -15.68 -4.73 23.35
CA LEU A 124 -14.97 -5.37 24.45
C LEU A 124 -15.98 -6.05 25.40
N GLY A 125 -15.85 -7.36 25.58
CA GLY A 125 -16.86 -8.14 26.30
C GLY A 125 -18.22 -8.08 25.59
N ASP A 126 -19.25 -7.63 26.31
CA ASP A 126 -20.61 -7.44 25.81
C ASP A 126 -20.91 -5.97 25.40
N GLU A 127 -19.90 -5.10 25.43
CA GLU A 127 -20.06 -3.67 25.13
C GLU A 127 -19.72 -3.37 23.65
N ASP A 128 -20.66 -2.75 22.93
CA ASP A 128 -20.42 -2.10 21.64
C ASP A 128 -19.86 -0.69 21.88
N LEU A 129 -18.65 -0.44 21.39
CA LEU A 129 -17.92 0.81 21.60
C LEU A 129 -17.99 1.75 20.40
N THR A 130 -18.63 1.36 19.29
CA THR A 130 -18.61 2.13 18.02
C THR A 130 -19.21 3.53 18.14
N THR A 131 -20.14 3.73 19.08
CA THR A 131 -20.75 5.04 19.33
C THR A 131 -19.91 5.97 20.20
N LEU A 132 -18.91 5.43 20.93
CA LEU A 132 -18.05 6.22 21.81
C LEU A 132 -17.06 7.08 21.00
N PRO A 133 -16.61 8.23 21.55
CA PRO A 133 -15.50 9.01 21.00
C PRO A 133 -14.24 8.16 20.74
N PHE A 134 -13.52 8.45 19.65
CA PHE A 134 -12.26 7.75 19.33
C PHE A 134 -11.24 7.83 20.46
N ALA A 135 -11.14 8.96 21.17
CA ALA A 135 -10.23 9.10 22.30
C ALA A 135 -10.50 8.06 23.41
N GLU A 136 -11.78 7.79 23.70
CA GLU A 136 -12.18 6.78 24.69
C GLU A 136 -11.89 5.36 24.19
N ARG A 137 -12.26 5.04 22.94
CA ARG A 137 -11.95 3.73 22.33
C ARG A 137 -10.44 3.46 22.32
N ARG A 138 -9.64 4.48 22.00
CA ARG A 138 -8.18 4.39 21.97
C ARG A 138 -7.59 4.14 23.36
N ALA A 139 -8.08 4.82 24.39
CA ALA A 139 -7.65 4.60 25.77
C ALA A 139 -7.95 3.17 26.22
N ARG A 140 -9.17 2.68 25.96
CA ARG A 140 -9.58 1.30 26.25
C ARG A 140 -8.77 0.27 25.46
N LEU A 141 -8.37 0.60 24.23
CA LEU A 141 -7.45 -0.23 23.43
C LEU A 141 -6.06 -0.35 24.07
N VAL A 142 -5.47 0.76 24.55
CA VAL A 142 -4.17 0.71 25.25
C VAL A 142 -4.30 -0.18 26.48
N GLU A 143 -5.35 0.04 27.28
CA GLU A 143 -5.55 -0.68 28.53
C GLU A 143 -5.75 -2.18 28.30
N CYS A 144 -6.60 -2.57 27.35
CA CYS A 144 -6.91 -3.99 27.14
C CYS A 144 -5.79 -4.77 26.45
N LEU A 145 -4.83 -4.08 25.83
CA LEU A 145 -3.63 -4.66 25.23
C LEU A 145 -2.34 -4.28 25.98
N ALA A 146 -2.42 -3.82 27.24
CA ALA A 146 -1.25 -3.37 28.00
C ALA A 146 -0.20 -4.48 28.21
N ASP A 147 -0.65 -5.72 28.37
CA ASP A 147 0.20 -6.90 28.54
C ASP A 147 0.49 -7.64 27.22
N ALA A 148 0.04 -7.09 26.08
CA ALA A 148 0.27 -7.70 24.77
C ALA A 148 1.78 -7.74 24.46
N LYS A 149 2.20 -8.84 23.85
CA LYS A 149 3.59 -9.09 23.46
C LYS A 149 3.69 -9.20 21.95
N PRO A 150 4.89 -8.97 21.38
CA PRO A 150 5.16 -9.29 19.99
C PRO A 150 4.62 -10.69 19.61
N PRO A 151 3.93 -10.82 18.46
CA PRO A 151 3.86 -9.83 17.37
C PRO A 151 2.56 -8.99 17.37
N VAL A 152 1.89 -8.82 18.52
CA VAL A 152 0.76 -7.89 18.67
C VAL A 152 1.25 -6.57 19.25
N TYR A 153 0.91 -5.47 18.58
CA TYR A 153 1.32 -4.13 18.94
C TYR A 153 0.13 -3.18 18.94
N VAL A 154 0.24 -2.10 19.70
CA VAL A 154 -0.67 -0.97 19.63
C VAL A 154 0.05 0.16 18.90
N THR A 155 -0.57 0.75 17.88
CA THR A 155 0.04 1.86 17.14
C THR A 155 0.35 3.03 18.08
N PRO A 156 1.53 3.69 17.98
CA PRO A 156 1.73 4.93 18.71
C PRO A 156 0.75 5.99 18.19
N ALA A 157 0.31 6.87 19.10
CA ALA A 157 -0.61 7.96 18.80
C ALA A 157 -0.15 9.24 19.54
N THR A 158 -0.34 10.40 18.91
CA THR A 158 -0.03 11.70 19.52
C THR A 158 -1.08 12.74 19.14
N ASP A 159 -1.37 13.69 20.01
CA ASP A 159 -2.11 14.91 19.67
C ASP A 159 -1.19 16.15 19.56
N ASP A 160 0.12 15.98 19.77
CA ASP A 160 1.11 17.02 19.54
C ASP A 160 1.45 17.12 18.05
N LEU A 161 1.07 18.24 17.46
CA LEU A 161 1.33 18.54 16.05
C LEU A 161 2.83 18.58 15.73
N ALA A 162 3.69 18.99 16.67
CA ALA A 162 5.13 18.99 16.44
C ALA A 162 5.67 17.56 16.34
N THR A 163 5.22 16.67 17.23
CA THR A 163 5.53 15.24 17.17
C THR A 163 4.99 14.60 15.90
N ALA A 164 3.75 14.88 15.52
CA ALA A 164 3.18 14.40 14.26
C ALA A 164 4.01 14.84 13.04
N ARG A 165 4.45 16.11 12.98
CA ARG A 165 5.34 16.59 11.91
C ARG A 165 6.68 15.86 11.89
N ARG A 166 7.26 15.56 13.06
CA ARG A 166 8.48 14.75 13.15
C ARG A 166 8.24 13.32 12.64
N TRP A 167 7.18 12.66 13.09
CA TRP A 167 6.79 11.34 12.59
C TRP A 167 6.59 11.33 11.08
N PHE A 168 5.87 12.32 10.54
CA PHE A 168 5.68 12.45 9.09
C PHE A 168 7.03 12.59 8.37
N ALA A 169 7.95 13.44 8.85
CA ALA A 169 9.26 13.61 8.22
C ALA A 169 10.20 12.39 8.39
N GLN A 170 10.08 11.63 9.47
CA GLN A 170 11.06 10.60 9.87
C GLN A 170 10.64 9.17 9.52
N PHE A 171 9.36 8.83 9.63
CA PHE A 171 8.88 7.47 9.36
C PHE A 171 8.87 7.11 7.89
N GLU A 172 9.18 8.09 7.05
CA GLU A 172 9.37 7.93 5.63
C GLU A 172 10.40 6.80 5.38
N GLY A 173 9.91 5.68 4.82
CA GLY A 173 10.73 4.56 4.35
C GLY A 173 10.94 3.37 5.26
N ALA A 174 10.36 3.36 6.48
CA ALA A 174 10.24 2.14 7.29
C ALA A 174 9.07 1.23 6.83
N GLY A 175 8.45 1.50 5.69
CA GLY A 175 7.15 0.94 5.30
C GLY A 175 5.96 1.73 5.86
N LEU A 176 6.18 2.95 6.33
CA LEU A 176 5.13 3.88 6.74
C LEU A 176 4.99 4.96 5.66
N ASP A 177 3.76 5.20 5.23
CA ASP A 177 3.43 6.05 4.06
C ASP A 177 2.68 7.33 4.50
N GLY A 178 3.09 7.87 5.64
CA GLY A 178 2.56 9.10 6.23
C GLY A 178 1.75 8.87 7.50
N LEU A 179 0.68 9.63 7.69
CA LEU A 179 -0.13 9.65 8.90
C LEU A 179 -1.62 9.43 8.63
N ILE A 180 -2.30 8.87 9.61
CA ILE A 180 -3.76 8.93 9.75
C ILE A 180 -4.07 9.95 10.84
N ALA A 181 -4.96 10.90 10.55
CA ALA A 181 -5.45 11.86 11.53
C ALA A 181 -6.95 11.64 11.78
N LYS A 182 -7.30 11.52 13.06
CA LYS A 182 -8.62 11.14 13.58
C LYS A 182 -9.11 12.23 14.55
N GLY A 183 -10.36 12.65 14.41
CA GLY A 183 -10.99 13.53 15.40
C GLY A 183 -11.18 12.80 16.73
N LYS A 184 -10.93 13.48 17.86
CA LYS A 184 -11.06 12.88 19.21
C LYS A 184 -12.48 12.39 19.51
N GLU A 185 -13.47 13.16 19.06
CA GLU A 185 -14.91 12.89 19.23
C GLU A 185 -15.51 11.99 18.14
N LEU A 186 -14.67 11.42 17.27
CA LEU A 186 -15.15 10.66 16.13
C LEU A 186 -15.66 9.27 16.57
N GLY A 187 -16.96 9.00 16.44
CA GLY A 187 -17.51 7.65 16.49
C GLY A 187 -16.97 6.77 15.36
N TYR A 188 -17.07 5.45 15.50
CA TYR A 188 -16.68 4.54 14.42
C TYR A 188 -17.80 4.45 13.38
N GLU A 189 -17.53 4.90 12.15
CA GLU A 189 -18.51 4.94 11.06
C GLU A 189 -18.12 3.99 9.91
N PRO A 190 -18.64 2.75 9.89
CA PRO A 190 -18.34 1.76 8.85
C PRO A 190 -18.59 2.31 7.44
N ASP A 191 -17.66 2.04 6.51
CA ASP A 191 -17.73 2.42 5.09
C ASP A 191 -17.78 3.94 4.80
N LYS A 192 -17.68 4.80 5.82
CA LYS A 192 -17.69 6.26 5.64
C LYS A 192 -16.29 6.87 5.67
N ARG A 193 -16.07 7.91 4.86
CA ARG A 193 -14.80 8.65 4.76
C ARG A 193 -14.76 9.85 5.70
N VAL A 194 -14.52 9.59 6.98
CA VAL A 194 -14.55 10.60 8.04
C VAL A 194 -13.17 10.91 8.64
N MET A 195 -12.22 9.97 8.55
CA MET A 195 -10.81 10.21 8.89
C MET A 195 -10.08 10.94 7.76
N THR A 196 -8.89 11.46 8.06
CA THR A 196 -7.99 11.99 7.03
C THR A 196 -6.68 11.23 6.98
N LYS A 197 -6.12 11.11 5.77
CA LYS A 197 -4.80 10.52 5.55
C LYS A 197 -3.90 11.57 4.91
N ILE A 198 -2.69 11.68 5.46
CA ILE A 198 -1.65 12.58 5.00
C ILE A 198 -0.54 11.69 4.45
N LYS A 199 -0.20 11.88 3.18
CA LYS A 199 0.84 11.12 2.49
C LYS A 199 1.93 12.08 2.02
N HIS A 200 3.15 11.58 1.88
CA HIS A 200 4.19 12.31 1.19
C HIS A 200 3.76 12.53 -0.26
N LYS A 201 3.82 13.79 -0.72
CA LYS A 201 3.66 14.10 -2.13
C LYS A 201 5.03 13.95 -2.78
N ARG A 202 5.23 12.85 -3.50
CA ARG A 202 6.45 12.63 -4.28
C ARG A 202 6.17 12.75 -5.75
N THR A 203 7.06 13.42 -6.46
CA THR A 203 6.99 13.56 -7.92
C THR A 203 8.29 13.09 -8.54
N ALA A 204 8.19 12.47 -9.71
CA ALA A 204 9.32 12.13 -10.54
C ALA A 204 9.03 12.54 -11.99
N ASP A 205 10.02 13.15 -12.63
CA ASP A 205 10.08 13.34 -14.07
C ASP A 205 10.49 12.00 -14.71
N CYS A 206 9.60 11.42 -15.50
CA CYS A 206 9.77 10.12 -16.14
C CYS A 206 9.69 10.24 -17.66
N VAL A 207 10.48 9.41 -18.35
CA VAL A 207 10.41 9.28 -19.81
C VAL A 207 9.23 8.38 -20.18
N VAL A 208 8.47 8.77 -21.19
CA VAL A 208 7.44 7.93 -21.80
C VAL A 208 8.05 7.20 -23.01
N ALA A 209 8.14 5.87 -22.93
CA ALA A 209 8.73 5.05 -24.01
C ALA A 209 7.78 3.94 -24.51
N GLY A 210 6.49 4.05 -24.22
CA GLY A 210 5.50 3.13 -24.77
C GLY A 210 4.09 3.39 -24.25
N TYR A 211 3.10 2.78 -24.88
CA TYR A 211 1.74 2.75 -24.37
C TYR A 211 1.04 1.41 -24.57
N ARG A 212 0.07 1.14 -23.71
CA ARG A 212 -0.89 0.04 -23.87
C ARG A 212 -2.22 0.58 -24.32
N VAL A 213 -2.89 -0.15 -25.19
CA VAL A 213 -4.25 0.15 -25.65
C VAL A 213 -5.26 -0.12 -24.53
N HIS A 214 -6.30 0.70 -24.45
CA HIS A 214 -7.40 0.51 -23.51
C HIS A 214 -8.33 -0.62 -23.99
N LYS A 215 -8.81 -1.46 -23.07
CA LYS A 215 -9.68 -2.60 -23.38
C LYS A 215 -10.99 -2.27 -24.13
N SER A 216 -11.38 -1.00 -24.18
CA SER A 216 -12.62 -0.56 -24.83
C SER A 216 -12.44 -0.10 -26.28
N GLY A 217 -11.23 -0.13 -26.83
CA GLY A 217 -10.99 0.21 -28.23
C GLY A 217 -9.54 0.56 -28.53
N GLU A 218 -9.12 0.25 -29.76
CA GLU A 218 -7.73 0.36 -30.24
C GLU A 218 -7.22 1.80 -30.34
N ASN A 219 -8.12 2.76 -30.53
CA ASN A 219 -7.83 4.19 -30.65
C ASN A 219 -7.76 4.93 -29.30
N ARG A 220 -7.47 4.23 -28.20
CA ARG A 220 -7.48 4.79 -26.84
C ARG A 220 -6.32 4.28 -26.03
N ILE A 221 -5.62 5.18 -25.35
CA ILE A 221 -4.54 4.78 -24.44
C ILE A 221 -5.12 4.24 -23.13
N GLY A 222 -4.75 3.01 -22.79
CA GLY A 222 -4.99 2.36 -21.51
C GLY A 222 -4.02 2.87 -20.45
N SER A 223 -2.73 2.86 -20.79
CA SER A 223 -1.66 3.36 -19.92
C SER A 223 -0.42 3.77 -20.71
N LEU A 224 0.29 4.80 -20.25
CA LEU A 224 1.63 5.16 -20.73
C LEU A 224 2.67 4.48 -19.86
N LEU A 225 3.72 3.93 -20.47
CA LEU A 225 4.83 3.25 -19.81
C LEU A 225 5.93 4.26 -19.47
N LEU A 226 6.38 4.22 -18.22
CA LEU A 226 7.34 5.16 -17.65
C LEU A 226 8.72 4.52 -17.52
N GLY A 227 9.76 5.32 -17.75
CA GLY A 227 11.15 4.94 -17.52
C GLY A 227 12.00 6.00 -16.84
N LEU A 228 13.04 5.53 -16.15
CA LEU A 228 14.12 6.33 -15.59
C LEU A 228 15.46 5.76 -16.02
N TYR A 229 16.44 6.63 -16.26
CA TYR A 229 17.81 6.22 -16.55
C TYR A 229 18.55 5.81 -15.27
N ASP A 230 19.19 4.64 -15.30
CA ASP A 230 20.11 4.19 -14.25
C ASP A 230 21.50 4.81 -14.41
N GLU A 231 22.42 4.48 -13.49
CA GLU A 231 23.81 4.99 -13.51
C GLU A 231 24.64 4.53 -14.71
N ARG A 232 24.11 3.62 -15.54
CA ARG A 232 24.75 3.09 -16.75
C ARG A 232 24.07 3.60 -18.03
N ASP A 233 23.27 4.65 -17.92
CA ASP A 233 22.48 5.24 -19.00
C ASP A 233 21.47 4.26 -19.64
N VAL A 234 21.01 3.26 -18.88
CA VAL A 234 19.96 2.33 -19.33
C VAL A 234 18.60 2.85 -18.87
N LEU A 235 17.66 2.99 -19.82
CA LEU A 235 16.28 3.35 -19.50
C LEU A 235 15.54 2.15 -18.88
N VAL A 236 15.40 2.14 -17.56
CA VAL A 236 14.70 1.10 -16.80
C VAL A 236 13.21 1.44 -16.73
N SER A 237 12.34 0.47 -17.01
CA SER A 237 10.90 0.67 -16.87
C SER A 237 10.49 0.74 -15.40
N VAL A 238 9.93 1.87 -14.97
CA VAL A 238 9.60 2.13 -13.56
C VAL A 238 8.11 2.05 -13.24
N GLY A 239 7.24 1.84 -14.24
CA GLY A 239 5.81 1.71 -13.97
C GLY A 239 4.97 2.28 -15.10
N VAL A 240 3.74 2.67 -14.76
CA VAL A 240 2.77 3.22 -15.73
C VAL A 240 1.94 4.35 -15.11
N ILE A 241 1.42 5.23 -15.96
CA ILE A 241 0.28 6.11 -15.66
C ILE A 241 -0.93 5.70 -16.51
N GLY A 242 -2.14 5.73 -15.95
CA GLY A 242 -3.32 5.23 -16.67
C GLY A 242 -4.68 5.70 -16.19
N SER A 243 -4.76 6.59 -15.19
CA SER A 243 -6.02 7.10 -14.63
C SER A 243 -6.59 8.28 -15.42
N PHE A 244 -6.83 8.09 -16.72
CA PHE A 244 -7.33 9.14 -17.62
C PHE A 244 -8.84 9.03 -17.86
N SER A 245 -9.50 10.17 -18.08
CA SER A 245 -10.88 10.22 -18.59
C SER A 245 -10.94 9.67 -20.02
N MET A 246 -12.12 9.22 -20.46
CA MET A 246 -12.24 8.62 -21.81
C MET A 246 -11.84 9.58 -22.93
N ALA A 247 -12.16 10.88 -22.81
CA ALA A 247 -11.75 11.90 -23.77
C ALA A 247 -10.22 12.04 -23.83
N VAL A 248 -9.56 12.16 -22.66
CA VAL A 248 -8.10 12.28 -22.58
C VAL A 248 -7.40 11.04 -23.17
N ARG A 249 -7.99 9.84 -23.04
CA ARG A 249 -7.41 8.63 -23.66
C ARG A 249 -7.38 8.67 -25.19
N GLU A 250 -8.37 9.29 -25.82
CA GLU A 250 -8.46 9.45 -27.28
C GLU A 250 -7.51 10.54 -27.78
N GLU A 251 -7.44 11.66 -27.06
CA GLU A 251 -6.50 12.75 -27.31
C GLU A 251 -5.06 12.24 -27.23
N LEU A 252 -4.69 11.59 -26.12
CA LEU A 252 -3.36 11.00 -25.94
C LEU A 252 -3.05 9.96 -27.02
N PHE A 253 -4.02 9.15 -27.44
CA PHE A 253 -3.79 8.20 -28.52
C PHE A 253 -3.35 8.92 -29.79
N THR A 254 -4.07 9.98 -30.16
CA THR A 254 -3.79 10.79 -31.35
C THR A 254 -2.41 11.45 -31.27
N GLU A 255 -2.10 12.06 -30.13
CA GLU A 255 -0.81 12.73 -29.91
C GLU A 255 0.38 11.77 -29.98
N MET A 256 0.26 10.59 -29.37
CA MET A 256 1.36 9.62 -29.30
C MET A 256 1.68 8.98 -30.65
N GLN A 257 0.78 9.02 -31.65
CA GLN A 257 1.04 8.41 -32.96
C GLN A 257 2.31 8.95 -33.64
N GLN A 258 2.63 10.23 -33.42
CA GLN A 258 3.85 10.84 -33.98
C GLN A 258 5.14 10.23 -33.41
N LEU A 259 5.07 9.64 -32.22
CA LEU A 259 6.20 9.06 -31.50
C LEU A 259 6.29 7.55 -31.65
N VAL A 260 5.29 6.90 -32.26
CA VAL A 260 5.32 5.44 -32.49
C VAL A 260 6.57 5.06 -33.27
N THR A 261 7.20 3.98 -32.83
CA THR A 261 8.40 3.43 -33.45
C THR A 261 8.33 1.90 -33.46
N THR A 262 9.42 1.22 -33.82
CA THR A 262 9.55 -0.23 -33.74
C THR A 262 10.39 -0.61 -32.53
N PHE A 263 10.51 -1.90 -32.23
CA PHE A 263 11.42 -2.35 -31.18
C PHE A 263 12.91 -2.32 -31.60
N GLU A 264 13.21 -2.07 -32.87
CA GLU A 264 14.58 -1.97 -33.36
C GLU A 264 15.24 -0.71 -32.78
N GLY A 265 16.34 -0.89 -32.02
CA GLY A 265 17.01 0.20 -31.30
C GLY A 265 16.21 0.79 -30.12
N HIS A 266 15.05 0.23 -29.80
CA HIS A 266 14.24 0.70 -28.66
C HIS A 266 14.87 0.26 -27.33
N PRO A 267 14.92 1.13 -26.29
CA PRO A 267 15.52 0.76 -24.99
C PRO A 267 14.85 -0.45 -24.30
N TRP A 268 13.60 -0.73 -24.66
CA TRP A 268 12.83 -1.88 -24.17
C TRP A 268 12.59 -2.95 -25.24
N ASN A 269 13.57 -3.17 -26.13
CA ASN A 269 13.52 -4.22 -27.15
C ASN A 269 13.39 -5.65 -26.58
N TRP A 270 13.71 -5.86 -25.30
CA TRP A 270 13.45 -7.12 -24.59
C TRP A 270 11.99 -7.58 -24.69
N ALA A 271 11.04 -6.64 -24.81
CA ALA A 271 9.62 -6.94 -24.97
C ALA A 271 9.27 -7.54 -26.34
N ALA A 272 10.13 -7.38 -27.36
CA ALA A 272 9.98 -8.06 -28.65
C ALA A 272 10.19 -9.58 -28.52
N HIS A 273 11.04 -10.02 -27.58
CA HIS A 273 11.28 -11.45 -27.33
C HIS A 273 10.14 -12.13 -26.55
N GLU A 274 9.37 -11.39 -25.74
CA GLU A 274 8.24 -11.95 -24.99
C GLU A 274 7.00 -12.23 -25.86
N GLN A 275 6.92 -11.70 -27.08
CA GLN A 275 5.90 -12.09 -28.05
C GLN A 275 6.06 -13.53 -28.57
N GLY A 276 7.26 -14.12 -28.43
CA GLY A 276 7.61 -15.43 -29.03
C GLY A 276 7.70 -16.63 -28.06
N GLU A 277 7.93 -16.43 -26.76
CA GLU A 277 8.18 -17.54 -25.82
C GLU A 277 7.29 -17.48 -24.57
N ARG A 278 6.15 -18.18 -24.64
CA ARG A 278 5.36 -18.55 -23.45
C ARG A 278 6.06 -19.69 -22.70
N THR A 279 7.06 -19.39 -21.88
CA THR A 279 7.62 -20.40 -20.94
C THR A 279 7.02 -20.25 -19.52
N PRO A 280 6.67 -21.37 -18.83
CA PRO A 280 5.89 -21.33 -17.58
C PRO A 280 6.59 -20.79 -16.33
N ARG A 281 7.88 -20.40 -16.41
CA ARG A 281 8.72 -20.15 -15.22
C ARG A 281 8.80 -18.69 -14.75
N LYS A 282 8.19 -17.72 -15.45
CA LYS A 282 8.22 -16.28 -15.08
C LYS A 282 7.04 -15.82 -14.19
N ASN A 283 6.24 -16.75 -13.65
CA ASN A 283 5.01 -16.46 -12.90
C ASN A 283 5.22 -16.03 -11.42
N GLU A 284 6.41 -15.59 -11.02
CA GLU A 284 6.69 -15.22 -9.62
C GLU A 284 6.48 -13.72 -9.32
N VAL A 285 6.42 -12.86 -10.34
CA VAL A 285 6.25 -11.42 -10.16
C VAL A 285 4.78 -11.05 -10.35
N SER A 286 4.03 -10.97 -9.24
CA SER A 286 2.61 -10.61 -9.14
C SER A 286 1.59 -11.64 -9.72
N ARG A 287 1.21 -12.60 -8.88
CA ARG A 287 0.12 -13.57 -9.12
C ARG A 287 -1.29 -12.94 -9.25
N TRP A 288 -1.43 -11.64 -9.00
CA TRP A 288 -2.65 -10.86 -9.29
C TRP A 288 -2.83 -10.51 -10.78
N ASN A 289 -1.82 -10.75 -11.62
CA ASN A 289 -1.81 -10.42 -13.06
C ASN A 289 -1.65 -11.65 -13.96
N ASN A 290 -2.04 -12.84 -13.48
CA ASN A 290 -1.88 -14.07 -14.26
C ASN A 290 -2.72 -14.00 -15.55
N GLY A 291 -2.06 -13.96 -16.71
CA GLY A 291 -2.70 -13.89 -18.04
C GLY A 291 -2.84 -12.50 -18.67
N LYS A 292 -2.24 -11.43 -18.11
CA LYS A 292 -2.23 -10.13 -18.79
C LYS A 292 -1.26 -10.12 -19.96
N ASP A 293 -1.77 -9.75 -21.13
CA ASP A 293 -0.93 -9.35 -22.25
C ASP A 293 -0.09 -8.13 -21.83
N LEU A 294 1.24 -8.32 -21.81
CA LEU A 294 2.20 -7.28 -21.44
C LEU A 294 2.66 -6.48 -22.66
N SER A 295 2.20 -6.84 -23.87
CA SER A 295 2.47 -6.15 -25.11
C SER A 295 2.18 -4.65 -24.98
N PHE A 296 2.94 -3.85 -25.71
CA PHE A 296 2.76 -2.41 -25.78
C PHE A 296 3.24 -1.90 -27.13
N VAL A 297 2.76 -0.72 -27.52
CA VAL A 297 3.23 0.00 -28.70
C VAL A 297 4.44 0.84 -28.27
N PRO A 298 5.64 0.60 -28.82
CA PRO A 298 6.83 1.34 -28.43
C PRO A 298 6.76 2.77 -28.95
N LEU A 299 7.25 3.70 -28.12
CA LEU A 299 7.33 5.12 -28.45
C LEU A 299 8.79 5.54 -28.39
N ARG A 300 9.22 6.43 -29.27
CA ARG A 300 10.53 7.08 -29.15
C ARG A 300 10.60 7.78 -27.78
N PRO A 301 11.66 7.55 -26.99
CA PRO A 301 11.79 8.04 -25.61
C PRO A 301 12.10 9.55 -25.55
N GLU A 302 11.23 10.36 -26.14
CA GLU A 302 11.42 11.80 -26.35
C GLU A 302 10.52 12.66 -25.45
N ARG A 303 9.49 12.06 -24.84
CA ARG A 303 8.54 12.77 -23.98
C ARG A 303 8.82 12.56 -22.52
N VAL A 304 8.83 13.64 -21.75
CA VAL A 304 8.96 13.62 -20.29
C VAL A 304 7.65 14.05 -19.65
N VAL A 305 7.24 13.31 -18.63
CA VAL A 305 6.05 13.57 -17.83
C VAL A 305 6.43 13.60 -16.35
N GLU A 306 5.97 14.62 -15.64
CA GLU A 306 6.01 14.63 -14.19
C GLU A 306 4.84 13.78 -13.66
N VAL A 307 5.17 12.80 -12.82
CA VAL A 307 4.20 11.89 -12.23
C VAL A 307 4.29 11.94 -10.72
N ARG A 308 3.16 11.80 -10.04
CA ARG A 308 3.11 11.57 -8.60
C ARG A 308 3.11 10.08 -8.32
N TYR A 309 3.98 9.65 -7.41
CA TYR A 309 4.10 8.26 -6.99
C TYR A 309 4.03 8.16 -5.46
N ASP A 310 3.60 7.00 -4.95
CA ASP A 310 3.54 6.74 -3.51
C ASP A 310 4.94 6.33 -3.00
N TYR A 311 5.42 5.14 -3.38
CA TYR A 311 6.67 4.56 -2.93
C TYR A 311 7.34 3.67 -4.00
N MET A 312 8.66 3.51 -3.91
CA MET A 312 9.45 2.62 -4.77
C MET A 312 9.46 1.19 -4.23
N GLU A 313 9.14 0.22 -5.07
CA GLU A 313 9.28 -1.21 -4.82
C GLU A 313 10.43 -1.74 -5.69
N GLY A 314 11.59 -1.96 -5.08
CA GLY A 314 12.84 -2.20 -5.79
C GLY A 314 13.18 -1.04 -6.74
N LEU A 315 13.12 -1.29 -8.05
CA LEU A 315 13.44 -0.31 -9.09
C LEU A 315 12.21 0.36 -9.73
N ARG A 316 10.98 0.07 -9.26
CA ARG A 316 9.72 0.54 -9.88
C ARG A 316 8.81 1.23 -8.88
N PHE A 317 7.82 1.97 -9.36
CA PHE A 317 6.70 2.45 -8.56
C PHE A 317 5.78 1.28 -8.22
N ARG A 318 5.41 1.16 -6.94
CA ARG A 318 4.52 0.09 -6.46
C ARG A 318 3.10 0.18 -7.04
N HIS A 319 2.56 1.39 -7.12
CA HIS A 319 1.23 1.65 -7.66
C HIS A 319 1.33 2.40 -8.99
N THR A 320 0.26 2.33 -9.79
CA THR A 320 0.07 3.20 -10.95
C THR A 320 0.26 4.65 -10.53
N ALA A 321 1.28 5.30 -11.09
CA ALA A 321 1.56 6.69 -10.82
C ALA A 321 0.44 7.58 -11.37
N GLN A 322 0.30 8.78 -10.82
CA GLN A 322 -0.68 9.76 -11.26
C GLN A 322 -0.01 10.78 -12.17
N PHE A 323 -0.66 11.10 -13.29
CA PHE A 323 -0.20 12.18 -14.16
C PHE A 323 -0.30 13.51 -13.41
N GLU A 324 0.80 14.28 -13.36
CA GLU A 324 0.76 15.67 -12.89
C GLU A 324 0.73 16.63 -14.08
N ARG A 325 1.78 16.59 -14.91
CA ARG A 325 1.92 17.47 -16.08
C ARG A 325 2.99 16.98 -17.04
N TRP A 326 2.89 17.40 -18.30
CA TRP A 326 3.99 17.27 -19.25
C TRP A 326 5.15 18.19 -18.90
N ARG A 327 6.38 17.75 -19.18
CA ARG A 327 7.63 18.49 -18.92
C ARG A 327 8.41 18.70 -20.21
N PRO A 328 7.91 19.58 -21.12
CA PRO A 328 8.65 19.90 -22.34
C PRO A 328 9.97 20.63 -22.07
N ASP A 329 10.15 21.13 -20.84
CA ASP A 329 11.35 21.78 -20.32
C ASP A 329 12.43 20.79 -19.84
N ARG A 330 12.19 19.48 -19.94
CA ARG A 330 13.11 18.44 -19.45
C ARG A 330 13.63 17.56 -20.58
N GLU A 331 14.93 17.33 -20.57
CA GLU A 331 15.60 16.37 -21.43
C GLU A 331 15.36 14.93 -20.90
N PRO A 332 14.99 13.96 -21.76
CA PRO A 332 14.75 12.57 -21.32
C PRO A 332 15.91 11.96 -20.55
N ALA A 333 17.16 12.19 -20.98
CA ALA A 333 18.36 11.68 -20.32
C ALA A 333 18.57 12.24 -18.90
N SER A 334 17.96 13.39 -18.56
CA SER A 334 18.02 13.95 -17.21
C SER A 334 17.09 13.26 -16.20
N CYS A 335 16.18 12.40 -16.69
CA CYS A 335 15.23 11.66 -15.86
C CYS A 335 15.90 10.44 -15.23
N THR A 336 16.68 10.63 -14.16
CA THR A 336 17.46 9.56 -13.51
C THR A 336 16.88 9.15 -12.16
N TYR A 337 17.36 8.05 -11.59
CA TYR A 337 17.00 7.63 -10.22
C TYR A 337 17.46 8.61 -9.11
N GLN A 338 18.37 9.54 -9.40
CA GLN A 338 18.87 10.50 -8.40
C GLN A 338 17.81 11.52 -7.96
N GLN A 339 16.80 11.76 -8.81
CA GLN A 339 15.68 12.65 -8.47
C GLN A 339 14.75 12.06 -7.42
N LEU A 340 14.80 10.73 -7.22
CA LEU A 340 13.92 10.06 -6.28
C LEU A 340 14.45 10.33 -4.87
N GLU A 341 13.63 11.00 -4.06
CA GLU A 341 13.93 11.18 -2.63
C GLU A 341 14.17 9.81 -1.99
N ARG A 342 15.35 9.65 -1.38
CA ARG A 342 15.69 8.50 -0.54
C ARG A 342 15.43 8.90 0.90
N PRO A 343 14.37 8.40 1.53
CA PRO A 343 14.03 8.82 2.88
C PRO A 343 15.13 8.48 3.89
N VAL A 344 15.22 9.27 4.95
CA VAL A 344 16.03 8.94 6.12
C VAL A 344 15.42 7.69 6.78
N ARG A 345 16.18 6.61 6.85
CA ARG A 345 15.70 5.33 7.39
C ARG A 345 15.46 5.45 8.90
N PHE A 346 14.22 5.29 9.33
CA PHE A 346 13.86 5.03 10.72
C PHE A 346 13.81 3.51 10.97
N GLN A 347 14.13 3.04 12.17
CA GLN A 347 14.04 1.61 12.49
C GLN A 347 12.60 1.26 12.85
N LEU A 348 12.01 0.30 12.13
CA LEU A 348 10.66 -0.18 12.43
C LEU A 348 10.48 -0.60 13.91
N ALA A 349 11.51 -1.18 14.51
CA ALA A 349 11.51 -1.59 15.92
C ALA A 349 11.19 -0.43 16.87
N ASP A 350 11.70 0.77 16.60
CA ASP A 350 11.47 1.96 17.41
C ASP A 350 10.00 2.41 17.35
N VAL A 351 9.34 2.25 16.19
CA VAL A 351 7.89 2.58 16.04
C VAL A 351 7.03 1.55 16.77
N LEU A 352 7.41 0.28 16.71
CA LEU A 352 6.65 -0.82 17.33
C LEU A 352 6.80 -0.89 18.86
N THR A 353 7.84 -0.26 19.44
CA THR A 353 8.14 -0.30 20.88
C THR A 353 7.90 1.03 21.60
N SER A 354 7.51 2.08 20.88
CA SER A 354 7.13 3.38 21.46
C SER A 354 5.76 3.27 22.13
N HIS A 355 5.73 2.87 23.41
CA HIS A 355 4.52 2.84 24.24
C HIS A 355 4.42 4.08 25.14
#